data_AF-A0A843EHT4-F1
#
_entry.id   AF-A0A843EHT4-F1
#
_cell.length_a   1.000
_cell.length_b   1.000
_cell.length_c   1.000
_cell.angle_alpha   90.00
_cell.angle_beta   90.00
_cell.angle_gamma   90.00
#
_symmetry.space_group_name_H-M   'P 1'
#
loop_
_entity.id
_entity.type
_entity.pdbx_description
1 polymer ?
#
loop_
_entity_poly.entity_id
_entity_poly.type
_entity_poly.pdbx_seq_one_letter_code
_entity_poly.pdbx_strand_id
1 'polypeptide(L)' 'MATDIVFIHAPTVYDFRKKPIFYGPVSDVVPSSPVFEMYPIGFMTMSSHLEAAGFKTRIVNIAVQMLQNK' A
#
# COMPACT_ATOMS: atom_id res chain seq x y z
N MET A 1 8.59 14.11 12.63
CA MET A 1 7.49 14.15 13.62
C MET A 1 7.27 12.73 14.12
N ALA A 2 7.06 12.52 15.41
CA ALA A 2 6.75 11.18 15.94
C ALA A 2 5.34 10.76 15.49
N THR A 3 5.23 9.52 15.00
CA THR A 3 3.96 8.87 14.61
C THR A 3 3.67 7.79 15.64
N ASP A 4 2.45 7.72 16.14
CA ASP A 4 2.05 6.75 17.17
C ASP A 4 1.72 5.39 16.53
N ILE A 5 1.10 5.41 15.35
CA ILE A 5 0.61 4.22 14.65
C ILE A 5 0.95 4.29 13.16
N VAL A 6 1.59 3.24 12.63
CA VAL A 6 1.92 3.14 11.20
C VAL A 6 1.19 1.95 10.59
N PHE A 7 0.34 2.22 9.60
CA PHE A 7 -0.28 1.21 8.76
C PHE A 7 0.62 0.90 7.57
N ILE A 8 1.10 -0.34 7.49
CA ILE A 8 2.01 -0.78 6.44
C ILE A 8 1.21 -1.60 5.42
N HIS A 9 1.07 -1.06 4.21
CA HIS A 9 0.44 -1.77 3.10
C HIS A 9 1.51 -2.54 2.33
N ALA A 10 1.49 -3.86 2.50
CA ALA A 10 2.38 -4.77 1.80
C ALA A 10 2.06 -4.82 0.29
N PRO A 11 3.07 -5.06 -0.57
CA PRO A 11 2.81 -5.33 -1.97
C PRO A 11 2.02 -6.62 -2.13
N THR A 12 1.14 -6.69 -3.13
CA THR A 12 0.38 -7.91 -3.45
C THR A 12 1.30 -9.07 -3.85
N VAL A 13 2.44 -8.76 -4.48
CA VAL A 13 3.45 -9.75 -4.84
C VAL A 13 4.77 -9.43 -4.16
N TYR A 14 5.34 -10.45 -3.52
CA TYR A 14 6.64 -10.34 -2.86
C TYR A 14 7.75 -10.06 -3.88
N ASP A 15 8.43 -8.92 -3.70
CA ASP A 15 9.55 -8.42 -4.50
C ASP A 15 9.38 -8.58 -6.03
N PHE A 16 8.32 -7.95 -6.55
CA PHE A 16 7.96 -7.87 -7.98
C PHE A 16 9.06 -7.28 -8.89
N ARG A 17 10.14 -6.73 -8.32
CA ARG A 17 11.28 -6.18 -9.05
C ARG A 17 12.28 -7.26 -9.49
N LYS A 18 12.30 -8.41 -8.81
CA LYS A 18 13.32 -9.47 -9.03
C LYS A 18 12.85 -10.63 -9.91
N LYS A 19 11.54 -10.84 -10.05
CA LYS A 19 10.99 -11.98 -10.77
C LYS A 19 10.00 -11.49 -11.83
N PRO A 20 10.10 -11.94 -13.09
CA PRO A 20 9.04 -11.73 -14.06
C PRO A 20 7.79 -12.44 -13.55
N ILE A 21 6.70 -11.69 -13.39
CA ILE A 21 5.41 -12.20 -12.91
C ILE A 21 4.47 -12.24 -14.09
N PHE A 22 3.84 -13.40 -14.31
CA PHE A 22 2.72 -13.51 -15.23
C PHE A 22 1.50 -12.98 -14.51
N TYR A 23 1.19 -11.71 -14.73
CA TYR A 23 -0.01 -11.13 -14.15
C TYR A 23 -1.23 -11.78 -14.83
N GLY A 24 -2.06 -12.47 -14.05
CA GLY A 24 -3.27 -13.11 -14.57
C GLY A 24 -4.33 -12.10 -15.02
N PRO A 25 -5.51 -12.56 -15.45
CA PRO A 25 -6.55 -11.71 -16.07
C PRO A 25 -7.00 -10.50 -15.24
N VAL A 26 -6.75 -10.52 -13.93
CA VAL A 26 -7.05 -9.43 -12.99
C VAL A 26 -6.20 -8.17 -13.27
N SER A 27 -4.99 -8.34 -13.79
CA SER A 27 -4.10 -7.21 -14.17
C SER A 27 -4.59 -6.45 -15.39
N ASP A 28 -5.25 -7.14 -16.32
CA ASP A 28 -5.69 -6.56 -17.60
C ASP A 28 -6.98 -5.75 -17.45
N VAL A 29 -7.72 -5.96 -16.35
CA VAL A 29 -9.06 -5.38 -16.13
C VAL A 29 -9.12 -4.34 -15.01
N VAL A 30 -8.04 -4.16 -14.24
CA VAL A 30 -7.97 -3.15 -13.17
C VAL A 30 -6.98 -2.05 -13.59
N PRO A 31 -7.38 -0.77 -13.67
CA PRO A 31 -6.55 0.33 -14.19
C PRO A 31 -5.49 0.81 -13.17
N SER A 32 -5.00 -0.07 -12.31
CA SER A 32 -3.83 0.16 -11.47
C SER A 32 -2.60 -0.42 -12.15
N SER A 33 -1.41 0.10 -11.86
CA SER A 33 -0.18 -0.64 -12.20
C SER A 33 -0.32 -2.09 -11.71
N PRO A 34 0.29 -3.09 -12.39
CA PRO A 34 0.10 -4.51 -12.04
C PRO A 34 0.65 -4.87 -10.65
N VAL A 35 1.25 -3.89 -9.97
CA VAL A 35 1.70 -3.93 -8.58
C VAL A 35 0.57 -3.69 -7.57
N PHE A 36 -0.64 -3.37 -8.05
CA PHE A 36 -1.84 -3.09 -7.23
C PHE A 36 -1.59 -2.02 -6.17
N GLU A 37 -1.41 -0.78 -6.61
CA GLU A 37 -1.25 0.40 -5.76
C GLU A 37 -2.60 0.93 -5.21
N MET A 38 -3.61 0.08 -5.05
CA MET A 38 -4.92 0.53 -4.58
C MET A 38 -4.81 1.07 -3.14
N TYR A 39 -5.51 2.18 -2.89
CA TYR A 39 -5.59 2.77 -1.56
C TYR A 39 -6.28 1.78 -0.61
N PRO A 40 -5.62 1.32 0.46
CA PRO A 40 -6.23 0.40 1.40
C PRO A 40 -7.34 1.12 2.18
N ILE A 41 -8.57 1.07 1.67
CA ILE A 41 -9.73 1.81 2.24
C ILE A 41 -9.94 1.47 3.72
N GLY A 42 -9.69 0.22 4.12
CA GLY A 42 -9.72 -0.18 5.53
C GLY A 42 -8.70 0.57 6.39
N PHE A 43 -7.49 0.84 5.87
CA PHE A 43 -6.49 1.63 6.58
C PHE A 43 -6.91 3.10 6.67
N MET A 44 -7.56 3.63 5.64
CA MET A 44 -8.10 5.00 5.67
C MET A 44 -9.17 5.13 6.77
N THR A 45 -10.09 4.18 6.85
CA THR A 45 -11.12 4.16 7.90
C THR A 45 -10.53 4.01 9.30
N MET A 46 -9.58 3.09 9.49
CA MET A 46 -8.92 2.91 10.79
C MET A 46 -8.07 4.12 11.18
N SER A 47 -7.35 4.72 10.23
CA SER A 47 -6.62 5.97 10.44
C SER A 47 -7.56 7.07 10.92
N SER A 48 -8.65 7.30 10.19
CA SER A 48 -9.61 8.35 10.53
C SER A 48 -10.19 8.16 11.93
N HIS A 49 -10.51 6.92 12.31
CA HIS A 49 -11.02 6.60 13.64
C HIS A 49 -9.99 6.90 14.75
N LEU A 50 -8.73 6.55 14.54
CA LEU A 50 -7.65 6.77 15.51
C LEU A 50 -7.22 8.23 15.59
N GLU A 51 -7.20 8.93 14.46
CA GLU A 51 -6.96 10.38 14.40
C GLU A 51 -8.04 11.14 15.18
N ALA A 52 -9.31 10.72 15.06
CA ALA A 52 -10.41 11.27 15.88
C ALA A 52 -10.23 10.99 17.39
N ALA A 53 -9.52 9.92 17.76
CA ALA A 53 -9.17 9.61 19.14
C ALA A 53 -7.87 10.30 19.62
N GLY A 54 -7.25 11.14 18.79
CA GLY A 54 -6.06 11.94 19.14
C GLY A 54 -4.71 11.28 18.83
N PHE A 55 -4.69 10.13 18.15
CA PHE A 55 -3.45 9.48 17.73
C PHE A 55 -2.93 10.06 16.42
N LYS A 56 -1.60 10.13 16.27
CA LYS A 56 -0.94 10.44 15.00
C LYS A 56 -0.72 9.16 14.21
N THR A 57 -1.40 9.03 13.09
CA THR A 57 -1.30 7.86 12.21
C THR A 57 -0.50 8.18 10.95
N ARG A 58 0.00 7.13 10.28
CA ARG A 58 0.56 7.23 8.92
C ARG A 58 0.28 5.96 8.14
N ILE A 59 -0.09 6.11 6.87
CA ILE A 59 -0.19 4.99 5.93
C ILE A 59 1.06 4.96 5.05
N VAL A 60 1.72 3.81 4.96
CA VAL A 60 2.90 3.58 4.13
C VAL A 60 2.61 2.46 3.14
N ASN A 61 2.62 2.80 1.85
CA ASN A 61 2.53 1.82 0.77
C ASN A 61 3.94 1.35 0.39
N ILE A 62 4.25 0.09 0.71
CA ILE A 62 5.57 -0.50 0.47
C ILE A 62 5.83 -0.71 -1.03
N ALA A 63 4.81 -1.04 -1.83
CA ALA A 63 4.98 -1.20 -3.28
C ALA A 63 5.43 0.12 -3.94
N VAL A 64 4.80 1.23 -3.57
CA VAL A 64 5.17 2.57 -4.04
C VAL A 64 6.60 2.93 -3.61
N GLN A 65 6.97 2.65 -2.35
CA GLN A 65 8.34 2.86 -1.86
C GLN A 65 9.36 2.02 -2.65
N MET A 66 9.04 0.77 -2.99
CA MET A 66 9.89 -0.10 -3.78
C MET A 66 10.06 0.38 -5.22
N LEU A 67 9.05 1.06 -5.80
CA LEU A 67 9.12 1.66 -7.14
C LEU A 67 9.92 2.97 -7.15
N GLN A 68 9.78 3.78 -6.09
CA GLN A 68 10.48 5.06 -5.95
C GLN A 68 11.96 4.88 -5.58
N ASN A 69 12.29 3.81 -4.86
CA ASN A 69 13.65 3.45 -4.49
C ASN A 69 14.24 2.51 -5.56
N LYS A 70 14.92 3.11 -6.56
CA LYS A 70 15.65 2.39 -7.61
C LYS A 70 16.84 1.62 -7.04
#